data_AF-A0A7X6DAJ5-F1
#
_entry.id   AF-A0A7X6DAJ5-F1
#
_cell.length_a   1.000
_cell.length_b   1.000
_cell.length_c   1.000
_cell.angle_alpha   90.00
_cell.angle_beta   90.00
_cell.angle_gamma   90.00
#
_symmetry.space_group_name_H-M   'P 1'
#
loop_
_entity.id
_entity.type
_entity.pdbx_description
1 polymer ?
#
loop_
_entity_poly.entity_id
_entity_poly.type
_entity_poly.pdbx_seq_one_letter_code
_entity_poly.pdbx_strand_id
1 'polypeptide(L)'
;MNNNEKKQENALKKIGKTVDKLDKYLNELSETDSKHEIKLWFAQKKATHEIKRLLSEVNHYENYEEKELEKLSETDYYQQLTPDDINYITSYFYTY
;
A
#
# COMPACT_ATOMS: atom_id res chain seq x y z
N MET A 1 -30.77 -11.87 5.53
CA MET A 1 -29.45 -11.33 5.90
C MET A 1 -29.64 -10.31 6.99
N ASN A 2 -28.98 -10.53 8.13
CA ASN A 2 -29.02 -9.59 9.25
C ASN A 2 -28.13 -8.37 8.94
N ASN A 3 -28.38 -7.25 9.61
CA ASN A 3 -27.70 -5.98 9.32
C ASN A 3 -26.15 -6.11 9.42
N ASN A 4 -25.65 -6.98 10.30
CA ASN A 4 -24.21 -7.26 10.43
C ASN A 4 -23.62 -8.03 9.23
N GLU A 5 -24.33 -9.03 8.71
CA GLU A 5 -23.88 -9.79 7.53
C GLU A 5 -23.78 -8.87 6.31
N LYS A 6 -24.74 -7.95 6.15
CA LYS A 6 -24.72 -6.95 5.08
C LYS A 6 -23.55 -5.97 5.21
N LYS A 7 -23.17 -5.58 6.44
CA LYS A 7 -22.00 -4.73 6.68
C LYS A 7 -20.70 -5.46 6.33
N GLN A 8 -20.58 -6.73 6.73
CA GLN A 8 -19.41 -7.56 6.41
C GLN A 8 -19.27 -7.78 4.90
N GLU A 9 -20.36 -8.11 4.21
CA GLU A 9 -20.35 -8.27 2.75
C GLU A 9 -19.95 -6.97 2.04
N ASN A 10 -20.43 -5.82 2.52
CA ASN A 10 -20.04 -4.52 1.99
C ASN A 10 -18.55 -4.21 2.23
N ALA A 11 -17.99 -4.57 3.38
CA ALA A 11 -16.56 -4.42 3.66
C ALA A 11 -15.73 -5.29 2.72
N LEU A 12 -16.12 -6.56 2.48
CA LEU A 12 -15.47 -7.44 1.51
C LEU A 12 -15.50 -6.87 0.09
N LYS A 13 -16.65 -6.32 -0.34
CA LYS A 13 -16.77 -5.64 -1.65
C LYS A 13 -15.83 -4.43 -1.75
N LYS A 14 -15.67 -3.66 -0.68
CA LYS A 14 -14.74 -2.52 -0.65
C LYS A 14 -13.29 -2.99 -0.68
N ILE A 15 -12.94 -4.05 0.05
CA ILE A 15 -11.60 -4.67 0.01
C ILE A 15 -11.26 -5.11 -1.41
N GLY A 16 -12.17 -5.84 -2.08
CA GLY A 16 -11.99 -6.26 -3.47
C GLY A 16 -11.70 -5.06 -4.39
N LYS A 17 -12.49 -3.98 -4.28
CA LYS A 17 -12.23 -2.74 -5.05
C LYS A 17 -10.90 -2.08 -4.71
N THR A 18 -10.43 -2.16 -3.48
CA THR A 18 -9.12 -1.62 -3.09
C THR A 18 -7.98 -2.43 -3.71
N VAL A 19 -8.12 -3.76 -3.75
CA VAL A 19 -7.19 -4.66 -4.44
C VAL A 19 -7.18 -4.39 -5.94
N ASP A 20 -8.35 -4.32 -6.59
CA ASP A 20 -8.46 -4.03 -8.03
C ASP A 20 -7.77 -2.70 -8.40
N LYS A 21 -7.91 -1.68 -7.54
CA LYS A 21 -7.26 -0.38 -7.73
C LYS A 21 -5.74 -0.47 -7.59
N LEU A 22 -5.26 -1.24 -6.62
CA LEU A 22 -3.83 -1.46 -6.45
C LEU A 22 -3.27 -2.19 -7.68
N ASP A 23 -3.89 -3.28 -8.11
CA ASP A 23 -3.45 -4.04 -9.29
C ASP A 23 -3.39 -3.18 -10.54
N LYS A 24 -4.42 -2.36 -10.78
CA LYS A 24 -4.42 -1.42 -11.90
C LYS A 24 -3.25 -0.43 -11.81
N TYR A 25 -3.00 0.13 -10.63
CA TYR A 25 -1.92 1.08 -10.42
C TYR A 25 -0.53 0.44 -10.58
N LEU A 26 -0.36 -0.80 -10.12
CA LEU A 26 0.87 -1.57 -10.30
C LEU A 26 1.13 -1.86 -11.79
N ASN A 27 0.10 -2.25 -12.54
CA ASN A 27 0.21 -2.49 -13.97
C ASN A 27 0.58 -1.22 -14.74
N GLU A 28 -0.07 -0.09 -14.45
CA GLU A 28 0.24 1.21 -15.07
C GLU A 28 1.69 1.67 -14.80
N LEU A 29 2.22 1.39 -13.60
CA LEU A 29 3.60 1.77 -13.25
C LEU A 29 4.65 0.79 -13.78
N SER A 30 4.32 -0.48 -14.00
CA SER A 30 5.26 -1.45 -14.57
C SER A 30 5.70 -1.09 -16.00
N GLU A 31 4.92 -0.25 -16.69
CA GLU A 31 5.22 0.25 -18.03
C GLU A 31 6.12 1.51 -18.02
N THR A 32 6.47 2.06 -16.84
CA THR A 32 7.25 3.30 -16.70
C THR A 32 8.45 3.14 -15.75
N ASP A 33 9.56 3.82 -16.06
CA ASP A 33 10.92 3.74 -15.46
C ASP A 33 11.04 3.47 -13.94
N SER A 34 12.19 2.95 -13.51
CA SER A 34 12.60 2.66 -12.11
C SER A 34 12.44 3.81 -11.10
N LYS A 35 12.21 5.05 -11.55
CA LYS A 35 11.81 6.20 -10.69
C LYS A 35 10.45 6.04 -10.01
N HIS A 36 9.65 5.04 -10.37
CA HIS A 36 8.31 4.85 -9.82
C HIS A 36 8.24 3.98 -8.56
N GLU A 37 9.36 3.41 -8.08
CA GLU A 37 9.38 2.49 -6.92
C GLU A 37 8.85 3.11 -5.62
N ILE A 38 9.17 4.37 -5.33
CA ILE A 38 8.65 5.08 -4.15
C ILE A 38 7.13 5.27 -4.25
N LYS A 39 6.63 5.65 -5.43
CA LYS A 39 5.19 5.84 -5.67
C LYS A 39 4.43 4.52 -5.55
N LEU A 40 5.03 3.44 -6.05
CA LEU A 40 4.52 2.08 -5.94
C LEU A 40 4.41 1.66 -4.48
N TRP A 41 5.46 1.92 -3.70
CA TRP A 41 5.47 1.65 -2.27
C TRP A 41 4.39 2.44 -1.51
N PHE A 42 4.24 3.74 -1.79
CA PHE A 42 3.18 4.55 -1.17
C PHE A 42 1.78 4.03 -1.53
N ALA A 43 1.56 3.61 -2.76
CA ALA A 43 0.28 3.03 -3.19
C ALA A 43 -0.02 1.71 -2.46
N GLN A 44 0.98 0.84 -2.29
CA GLN A 44 0.88 -0.40 -1.52
C GLN A 44 0.55 -0.12 -0.04
N LYS A 45 1.25 0.83 0.60
CA LYS A 45 0.98 1.21 1.99
C LYS A 45 -0.43 1.77 2.17
N LYS A 46 -0.88 2.62 1.25
CA LYS A 46 -2.25 3.17 1.27
C LYS A 46 -3.32 2.11 1.08
N ALA A 47 -3.13 1.19 0.14
CA ALA A 47 -4.07 0.08 -0.06
C ALA A 47 -4.15 -0.82 1.18
N THR A 48 -3.01 -1.14 1.79
CA THR A 48 -2.92 -1.94 3.02
C THR A 48 -3.63 -1.25 4.18
N HIS A 49 -3.40 0.06 4.37
CA HIS A 49 -4.06 0.85 5.41
C HIS A 49 -5.58 0.86 5.24
N GLU A 50 -6.07 1.06 4.01
CA GLU A 50 -7.50 1.05 3.71
C GLU A 50 -8.12 -0.34 3.99
N ILE A 51 -7.42 -1.43 3.68
CA ILE A 51 -7.87 -2.78 4.02
C ILE A 51 -7.95 -2.97 5.53
N LYS A 52 -6.92 -2.55 6.29
CA LYS A 52 -6.92 -2.60 7.77
C LYS A 52 -8.10 -1.82 8.35
N ARG A 53 -8.36 -0.62 7.83
CA ARG A 53 -9.50 0.23 8.22
C ARG A 53 -10.82 -0.48 7.98
N LEU A 54 -11.02 -1.04 6.78
CA LEU A 54 -12.24 -1.74 6.40
C LEU A 54 -12.48 -3.01 7.23
N LEU A 55 -11.43 -3.73 7.59
CA LEU A 55 -11.52 -4.89 8.49
C LEU A 55 -11.83 -4.47 9.93
N SER A 56 -11.25 -3.36 10.40
CA SER A 56 -11.54 -2.81 11.73
C SER A 56 -12.99 -2.33 11.86
N GLU A 57 -13.55 -1.71 10.82
CA GLU A 57 -14.97 -1.31 10.76
C GLU A 57 -15.95 -2.48 10.98
N VAL A 58 -15.52 -3.72 10.69
CA VAL A 58 -16.33 -4.93 10.86
C VAL A 58 -15.86 -5.83 12.00
N ASN A 59 -15.02 -5.30 12.91
CA ASN A 59 -14.42 -6.00 14.06
C ASN A 59 -13.61 -7.25 13.69
N HIS A 60 -12.98 -7.25 12.51
CA HIS A 60 -12.08 -8.32 12.04
C HIS A 60 -10.61 -7.89 12.04
N TYR A 61 -10.29 -6.72 12.59
CA TYR A 61 -8.93 -6.24 12.77
C TYR A 61 -8.85 -5.22 13.92
N GLU A 62 -8.24 -5.61 15.04
CA GLU A 62 -8.21 -4.81 16.27
C GLU A 62 -7.08 -3.76 16.30
N ASN A 63 -5.96 -4.04 15.60
CA ASN A 63 -4.74 -3.22 15.66
C ASN A 63 -4.70 -2.13 14.58
N TYR A 64 -5.83 -1.49 14.29
CA TYR A 64 -5.87 -0.41 13.31
C TYR A 64 -5.40 0.91 13.92
N GLU A 65 -4.40 1.52 13.29
CA GLU A 65 -3.92 2.87 13.62
C GLU A 65 -4.30 3.85 12.51
N GLU A 66 -5.19 4.79 12.82
CA GLU A 66 -5.64 5.79 11.83
C GLU A 66 -4.50 6.66 11.30
N LYS A 67 -3.53 6.98 12.16
CA LYS A 67 -2.38 7.85 11.84
C LYS A 67 -1.18 7.11 11.24
N GLU A 68 -1.32 5.83 10.88
CA GLU A 68 -0.23 5.03 10.29
C GLU A 68 0.30 5.69 9.01
N LEU A 69 -0.58 6.27 8.17
CA LEU A 69 -0.18 6.93 6.92
C LEU A 69 0.45 8.32 7.12
N GLU A 70 0.08 9.06 8.18
CA GLU A 70 0.61 10.41 8.43
C GLU A 70 2.11 10.40 8.76
N LYS A 71 2.61 9.24 9.23
CA LYS A 71 4.02 9.06 9.59
C LYS A 71 4.89 8.64 8.41
N LEU A 72 4.31 8.30 7.25
CA LEU A 72 5.09 7.77 6.12
C LEU A 72 5.76 8.88 5.32
N SER A 73 7.06 8.73 5.12
CA SER A 73 7.92 9.59 4.31
C SER A 73 8.77 8.76 3.34
N GLU A 74 9.42 9.42 2.38
CA GLU A 74 10.39 8.74 1.50
C GLU A 74 11.56 8.15 2.31
N THR A 75 11.93 8.76 3.43
CA THR A 75 12.96 8.22 4.33
C THR A 75 12.56 6.86 4.89
N ASP A 76 11.29 6.66 5.23
CA ASP A 76 10.78 5.37 5.70
C ASP A 76 10.84 4.30 4.61
N TYR A 77 10.70 4.71 3.33
CA TYR A 77 10.93 3.82 2.19
C TYR A 77 12.39 3.38 2.10
N TYR A 78 13.36 4.27 2.31
CA TYR A 78 14.79 3.89 2.26
C TYR A 78 15.24 3.10 3.49
N GLN A 79 14.64 3.29 4.67
CA GLN A 79 15.01 2.58 5.90
C GLN A 79 14.67 1.08 5.91
N GLN A 80 13.71 0.66 5.08
CA GLN A 80 13.33 -0.76 4.91
C GLN A 80 14.15 -1.46 3.82
N LEU A 81 14.96 -0.74 3.05
CA LEU A 81 15.79 -1.30 1.99
C LEU A 81 17.07 -1.90 2.55
N THR A 82 17.54 -2.98 1.96
CA THR A 82 18.84 -3.54 2.29
C THR A 82 19.97 -2.66 1.73
N PRO A 83 21.20 -2.74 2.27
CA PRO A 83 22.34 -2.05 1.68
C PRO A 83 22.55 -2.38 0.19
N ASP A 84 22.20 -3.60 -0.23
CA ASP A 84 22.28 -4.03 -1.63
C ASP A 84 21.24 -3.34 -2.51
N ASP A 85 20.00 -3.17 -2.02
CA ASP A 85 18.95 -2.41 -2.70
C ASP A 85 19.35 -0.94 -2.88
N ILE A 86 19.95 -0.33 -1.84
CA ILE A 86 20.44 1.05 -1.89
C ILE A 86 21.58 1.19 -2.91
N ASN A 87 22.52 0.23 -2.94
CA ASN A 87 23.61 0.21 -3.91
C ASN A 87 23.10 0.07 -5.35
N TYR A 88 22.11 -0.80 -5.58
CA TYR A 88 21.47 -0.95 -6.89
C TYR A 88 20.85 0.36 -7.36
N ILE A 89 20.02 0.99 -6.52
CA ILE A 89 19.37 2.27 -6.82
C ILE A 89 20.42 3.36 -7.09
N THR A 90 21.39 3.54 -6.20
CA THR A 90 22.41 4.59 -6.34
C THR A 90 23.33 4.38 -7.54
N SER A 91 23.64 3.13 -7.90
CA SER A 91 24.46 2.82 -9.08
C SER A 91 23.83 3.31 -10.39
N TYR A 92 22.51 3.20 -10.53
CA TYR A 92 21.74 3.69 -11.69
C TYR A 92 21.64 5.22 -11.75
N PHE A 93 21.71 5.91 -10.62
CA PHE A 93 21.63 7.38 -10.57
C PHE A 93 22.98 8.08 -10.70
N TYR A 94 24.08 7.40 -10.37
CA TYR A 94 25.44 7.98 -10.35
C TYR A 94 26.39 7.44 -11.43
N THR A 95 25.90 6.69 -12.43
CA THR A 95 26.69 6.42 -13.65
C THR A 95 26.62 7.62 -14.60
N TYR A 96 27.54 8.57 -14.44
CA TYR A 96 27.96 9.55 -15.45
C TYR A 96 29.48 9.63 -15.47
#